data_AF-A0A4D8RZP0-F1
#
_entry.id   AF-A0A4D8RZP0-F1
#
_cell.length_a   1.000
_cell.length_b   1.000
_cell.length_c   1.000
_cell.angle_alpha   90.00
_cell.angle_beta   90.00
_cell.angle_gamma   90.00
#
_symmetry.space_group_name_H-M   'P 1'
#
loop_
_entity.id
_entity.type
_entity.pdbx_description
1 polymer ?
#
loop_
_entity_poly.entity_id
_entity_poly.type
_entity_poly.pdbx_seq_one_letter_code
_entity_poly.pdbx_strand_id
1 'polypeptide(L)'
;MVKELYRERIKVLTDLWGNILDNWENMDRNSLLSLVQEVYEKNNIRPFRGFKSTNLYEKELISIFVVGKDGLGLYDDYRPVFDKLLPLEEKFYEVSRAIMEKGAEEAYALAGNDKDVLARALRLIFTEVIFSFSDETKLLQALRVLDSSPNDAIKHTAKSFSRFYTAFKLAESLAEGLIRDKMNYIAMKKAFAISLGIEYPLPKSSYVALISKEVFNVSPKLIRKVLEVSVQP
;
A
#
# COMPACT_ATOMS: atom_id res chain seq x y z
N MET A 1 -5.33 13.63 8.91
CA MET A 1 -5.95 12.84 10.00
C MET A 1 -6.26 11.46 9.45
N VAL A 2 -5.90 10.40 10.18
CA VAL A 2 -6.13 9.01 9.78
C VAL A 2 -7.62 8.74 9.58
N LYS A 3 -7.99 8.12 8.46
CA LYS A 3 -9.38 7.71 8.18
C LYS A 3 -9.83 6.60 9.13
N GLU A 4 -11.11 6.60 9.49
CA GLU A 4 -11.69 5.58 10.40
C GLU A 4 -11.39 4.15 9.95
N LEU A 5 -11.43 3.91 8.64
CA LEU A 5 -11.16 2.61 8.00
C LEU A 5 -9.78 2.02 8.35
N TYR A 6 -8.81 2.85 8.76
CA TYR A 6 -7.45 2.40 9.07
C TYR A 6 -7.15 2.44 10.57
N ARG A 7 -8.04 2.99 11.40
CA ARG A 7 -7.77 3.19 12.83
C ARG A 7 -7.49 1.88 13.55
N GLU A 8 -8.34 0.87 13.33
CA GLU A 8 -8.16 -0.46 13.93
C GLU A 8 -6.85 -1.10 13.49
N ARG A 9 -6.52 -1.04 12.19
CA ARG A 9 -5.25 -1.56 11.67
C ARG A 9 -4.04 -0.88 12.31
N ILE A 10 -4.01 0.46 12.35
CA ILE A 10 -2.88 1.18 12.94
C ILE A 10 -2.75 0.84 14.41
N LYS A 11 -3.87 0.82 15.17
CA LYS A 11 -3.86 0.41 16.58
C LYS A 11 -3.23 -0.98 16.76
N VAL A 12 -3.69 -1.95 15.99
CA VAL A 12 -3.20 -3.33 16.06
C VAL A 12 -1.70 -3.42 15.70
N LEU A 13 -1.24 -2.67 14.69
CA LEU A 13 0.18 -2.60 14.33
C LEU A 13 1.02 -1.91 15.42
N THR A 14 0.48 -0.88 16.07
CA THR A 14 1.11 -0.22 17.21
C THR A 14 1.23 -1.15 18.41
N ASP A 15 0.16 -1.86 18.77
CA ASP A 15 0.16 -2.82 19.88
C ASP A 15 1.16 -3.97 19.61
N LEU A 16 1.24 -4.41 18.35
CA LEU A 16 2.19 -5.43 17.90
C LEU A 16 3.65 -4.99 18.06
N TRP A 17 3.97 -3.71 17.87
CA TRP A 17 5.32 -3.20 18.12
C TRP A 17 5.77 -3.38 19.57
N GLY A 18 4.87 -3.31 20.55
CA GLY A 18 5.21 -3.62 21.95
C GLY A 18 5.77 -5.05 22.09
N ASN A 19 5.08 -6.03 21.49
CA ASN A 19 5.52 -7.43 21.50
C ASN A 19 6.85 -7.62 20.74
N ILE A 20 7.01 -6.94 19.60
CA ILE A 20 8.27 -6.99 18.84
C ILE A 20 9.43 -6.47 19.71
N LEU A 21 9.29 -5.30 20.34
CA LEU A 21 10.34 -4.70 21.15
C LEU A 21 10.72 -5.56 22.37
N ASP A 22 9.76 -6.27 22.96
CA ASP A 22 10.03 -7.16 24.09
C ASP A 22 10.77 -8.45 23.68
N ASN A 23 10.65 -8.90 22.42
CA ASN A 23 11.07 -10.25 22.01
C ASN A 23 12.02 -10.30 20.80
N TRP A 24 12.37 -9.17 20.18
CA TRP A 24 13.07 -9.12 18.88
C TRP A 24 14.40 -9.89 18.86
N GLU A 25 15.11 -9.98 19.99
CA GLU A 25 16.38 -10.71 20.10
C GLU A 25 16.23 -12.22 19.80
N ASN A 26 15.07 -12.80 20.12
CA ASN A 26 14.76 -14.21 19.88
C ASN A 26 13.88 -14.44 18.64
N MET A 27 13.48 -13.36 17.95
CA MET A 27 12.67 -13.43 16.73
C MET A 27 13.55 -13.45 15.47
N ASP A 28 13.04 -14.10 14.44
CA ASP A 28 13.49 -13.94 13.06
C ASP A 28 12.36 -13.35 12.20
N ARG A 29 12.66 -13.10 10.92
CA ARG A 29 11.68 -12.55 9.98
C ARG A 29 10.46 -13.44 9.80
N ASN A 30 10.63 -14.77 9.80
CA ASN A 30 9.52 -15.71 9.64
C ASN A 30 8.59 -15.67 10.87
N SER A 31 9.17 -15.60 12.06
CA SER A 31 8.42 -15.45 13.32
C SER A 31 7.64 -14.14 13.34
N LEU A 32 8.26 -13.03 12.89
CA LEU A 32 7.55 -11.75 12.73
C LEU A 32 6.39 -11.86 11.73
N LEU A 33 6.61 -12.54 10.60
CA LEU A 33 5.57 -12.74 9.59
C LEU A 33 4.38 -13.55 10.14
N SER A 34 4.66 -14.65 10.86
CA SER A 34 3.64 -15.45 11.52
C SER A 34 2.86 -14.65 12.56
N LEU A 35 3.55 -13.82 13.35
CA LEU A 35 2.94 -12.97 14.35
C LEU A 35 2.01 -11.91 13.70
N VAL A 36 2.44 -11.27 12.61
CA VAL A 36 1.58 -10.34 11.84
C VAL A 36 0.33 -11.06 11.34
N GLN A 37 0.48 -12.27 10.79
CA GLN A 37 -0.64 -13.05 10.29
C GLN A 37 -1.64 -13.39 11.40
N GLU A 38 -1.18 -13.93 12.52
CA GLU A 38 -2.03 -14.29 13.67
C GLU A 38 -2.81 -13.06 14.17
N VAL A 39 -2.11 -11.94 14.34
CA VAL A 39 -2.70 -10.70 14.84
C VAL A 39 -3.75 -10.15 13.87
N TYR A 40 -3.50 -10.21 12.56
CA TYR A 40 -4.46 -9.77 11.56
C TYR A 40 -5.72 -10.66 11.56
N GLU A 41 -5.54 -11.98 11.60
CA GLU A 41 -6.65 -12.94 11.62
C GLU A 41 -7.50 -12.79 12.88
N LYS A 42 -6.87 -12.66 14.05
CA LYS A 42 -7.56 -12.44 15.34
C LYS A 42 -8.42 -11.17 15.35
N ASN A 43 -7.99 -10.13 14.64
CA ASN A 43 -8.68 -8.85 14.57
C ASN A 43 -9.51 -8.68 13.28
N ASN A 44 -9.71 -9.73 12.49
CA ASN A 44 -10.43 -9.68 11.20
C ASN A 44 -9.88 -8.61 10.21
N ILE A 45 -8.59 -8.28 10.31
CA ILE A 45 -7.91 -7.34 9.43
C ILE A 45 -7.41 -8.08 8.20
N ARG A 46 -7.79 -7.62 7.02
CA ARG A 46 -7.31 -8.18 5.74
C ARG A 46 -6.10 -7.39 5.23
N PRO A 47 -5.02 -8.03 4.75
CA PRO A 47 -3.89 -7.33 4.13
C PRO A 47 -4.29 -6.43 2.96
N PHE A 48 -3.53 -5.35 2.72
CA PHE A 48 -3.73 -4.59 1.48
C PHE A 48 -3.38 -5.48 0.28
N ARG A 49 -4.28 -5.57 -0.70
CA ARG A 49 -4.05 -6.42 -1.87
C ARG A 49 -4.40 -5.74 -3.18
N GLY A 50 -3.58 -6.06 -4.18
CA GLY A 50 -3.90 -5.86 -5.58
C GLY A 50 -4.48 -7.14 -6.18
N PHE A 51 -4.22 -7.35 -7.48
CA PHE A 51 -4.74 -8.51 -8.20
C PHE A 51 -4.13 -9.83 -7.72
N LYS A 52 -2.81 -9.84 -7.46
CA LYS A 52 -2.09 -11.04 -6.97
C LYS A 52 -2.29 -11.21 -5.46
N SER A 53 -2.75 -12.38 -5.05
CA SER A 53 -2.91 -12.79 -3.64
C SER A 53 -1.70 -13.50 -3.05
N THR A 54 -0.58 -13.57 -3.76
CA THR A 54 0.63 -14.22 -3.24
C THR A 54 1.34 -13.33 -2.22
N ASN A 55 1.83 -13.96 -1.15
CA ASN A 55 2.62 -13.36 -0.07
C ASN A 55 2.00 -12.07 0.49
N LEU A 56 0.68 -12.05 0.74
CA LEU A 56 0.00 -10.84 1.19
C LEU A 56 0.53 -10.34 2.53
N TYR A 57 0.71 -11.21 3.52
CA TYR A 57 1.24 -10.85 4.83
C TYR A 57 2.69 -10.38 4.78
N GLU A 58 3.52 -10.95 3.89
CA GLU A 58 4.88 -10.45 3.66
C GLU A 58 4.83 -8.99 3.18
N LYS A 59 3.83 -8.63 2.37
CA LYS A 59 3.63 -7.24 1.93
C LYS A 59 3.16 -6.30 3.05
N GLU A 60 2.70 -6.82 4.18
CA GLU A 60 2.30 -6.04 5.36
C GLU A 60 3.47 -5.78 6.31
N LEU A 61 4.63 -6.40 6.11
CA LEU A 61 5.86 -6.01 6.82
C LEU A 61 6.26 -4.56 6.50
N ILE A 62 5.90 -4.05 5.31
CA ILE A 62 5.98 -2.63 4.98
C ILE A 62 5.10 -1.79 5.93
N SER A 63 3.92 -2.26 6.29
CA SER A 63 3.04 -1.58 7.24
C SER A 63 3.61 -1.57 8.65
N ILE A 64 4.24 -2.67 9.08
CA ILE A 64 4.99 -2.73 10.34
C ILE A 64 6.12 -1.69 10.33
N PHE A 65 6.94 -1.70 9.27
CA PHE A 65 8.04 -0.76 9.11
C PHE A 65 7.57 0.70 9.20
N VAL A 66 6.57 1.08 8.41
CA VAL A 66 6.02 2.45 8.38
C VAL A 66 5.42 2.85 9.73
N VAL A 67 4.67 1.99 10.41
CA VAL A 67 4.11 2.31 11.73
C VAL A 67 5.21 2.47 12.77
N GLY A 68 6.22 1.60 12.78
CA GLY A 68 7.32 1.68 13.75
C GLY A 68 8.18 2.91 13.54
N LYS A 69 8.50 3.19 12.28
CA LYS A 69 9.34 4.33 11.90
C LYS A 69 8.59 5.66 12.03
N ASP A 70 7.50 5.86 11.30
CA ASP A 70 6.86 7.17 11.17
C ASP A 70 5.73 7.39 12.18
N GLY A 71 5.09 6.30 12.63
CA GLY A 71 4.03 6.36 13.64
C GLY A 71 4.56 6.43 15.07
N LEU A 72 5.58 5.63 15.40
CA LEU A 72 6.12 5.49 16.75
C LEU A 72 7.50 6.14 16.94
N GLY A 73 8.17 6.56 15.85
CA GLY A 73 9.48 7.21 15.95
C GLY A 73 10.62 6.28 16.39
N LEU A 74 10.46 4.96 16.26
CA LEU A 74 11.40 3.96 16.82
C LEU A 74 12.67 3.76 15.99
N TYR A 75 12.73 4.33 14.79
CA TYR A 75 13.72 3.97 13.79
C TYR A 75 15.18 4.21 14.22
N ASP A 76 15.44 5.34 14.87
CA ASP A 76 16.78 5.71 15.29
C ASP A 76 17.15 5.00 16.61
N ASP A 77 16.25 4.98 17.58
CA ASP A 77 16.49 4.42 18.93
C ASP A 77 16.53 2.88 18.95
N TYR A 78 15.78 2.23 18.05
CA TYR A 78 15.66 0.77 17.96
C TYR A 78 16.18 0.23 16.62
N ARG A 79 17.18 0.91 16.03
CA ARG A 79 17.79 0.53 14.76
C ARG A 79 18.12 -0.96 14.61
N PRO A 80 18.69 -1.65 15.62
CA PRO A 80 18.99 -3.09 15.53
C PRO A 80 17.76 -3.97 15.23
N VAL A 81 16.57 -3.56 15.68
CA VAL A 81 15.32 -4.29 15.43
C VAL A 81 14.97 -4.25 13.94
N PHE A 82 15.10 -3.08 13.31
CA PHE A 82 14.82 -2.89 11.89
C PHE A 82 15.84 -3.63 11.01
N ASP A 83 17.13 -3.50 11.33
CA ASP A 83 18.19 -4.16 10.55
C ASP A 83 18.06 -5.69 10.60
N LYS A 84 17.65 -6.25 11.76
CA LYS A 84 17.48 -7.69 11.95
C LYS A 84 16.21 -8.23 11.29
N LEU A 85 15.05 -7.61 11.55
CA LEU A 85 13.75 -8.17 11.20
C LEU A 85 13.20 -7.65 9.86
N LEU A 86 13.59 -6.44 9.47
CA LEU A 86 13.02 -5.69 8.34
C LEU A 86 14.07 -5.22 7.30
N PRO A 87 15.13 -6.00 6.97
CA PRO A 87 16.18 -5.55 6.06
C PRO A 87 15.70 -5.29 4.63
N LEU A 88 14.64 -5.97 4.19
CA LEU A 88 14.04 -5.71 2.87
C LEU A 88 13.27 -4.39 2.86
N GLU A 89 12.55 -4.09 3.95
CA GLU A 89 11.80 -2.85 4.09
C GLU A 89 12.74 -1.64 4.22
N GLU A 90 13.90 -1.80 4.86
CA GLU A 90 15.01 -0.84 4.81
C GLU A 90 15.44 -0.54 3.37
N LYS A 91 15.69 -1.58 2.57
CA LYS A 91 16.02 -1.41 1.14
C LYS A 91 14.89 -0.70 0.38
N PHE A 92 13.63 -1.06 0.63
CA PHE A 92 12.48 -0.39 -0.01
C PHE A 92 12.39 1.09 0.39
N TYR A 93 12.71 1.40 1.65
CA TYR A 93 12.75 2.77 2.16
C TYR A 93 13.84 3.58 1.47
N GLU A 94 15.05 3.03 1.34
CA GLU A 94 16.14 3.68 0.59
C GLU A 94 15.79 3.94 -0.88
N VAL A 95 15.23 2.93 -1.56
CA VAL A 95 14.76 3.09 -2.95
C VAL A 95 13.67 4.15 -3.02
N SER A 96 12.73 4.18 -2.06
CA SER A 96 11.65 5.16 -2.06
C SER A 96 12.14 6.61 -1.94
N ARG A 97 13.19 6.85 -1.13
CA ARG A 97 13.85 8.16 -1.03
C ARG A 97 14.56 8.51 -2.34
N ALA A 98 15.28 7.55 -2.93
CA ALA A 98 15.98 7.76 -4.18
C ALA A 98 15.04 8.17 -5.34
N ILE A 99 13.81 7.66 -5.39
CA ILE A 99 12.82 8.09 -6.40
C ILE A 99 12.63 9.60 -6.35
N MET A 100 12.58 10.18 -5.15
CA MET A 100 12.29 11.60 -4.94
C MET A 100 13.53 12.47 -5.02
N GLU A 101 14.65 11.98 -4.51
CA GLU A 101 15.89 12.76 -4.33
C GLU A 101 16.84 12.67 -5.53
N LYS A 102 16.88 11.51 -6.20
CA LYS A 102 17.87 11.19 -7.23
C LYS A 102 17.26 11.01 -8.61
N GLY A 103 16.01 10.55 -8.68
CA GLY A 103 15.32 10.27 -9.93
C GLY A 103 15.03 8.79 -10.13
N ALA A 104 14.40 8.47 -11.25
CA ALA A 104 13.85 7.16 -11.50
C ALA A 104 14.93 6.09 -11.78
N GLU A 105 15.96 6.48 -12.53
CA GLU A 105 17.04 5.63 -13.01
C GLU A 105 17.91 5.16 -11.85
N GLU A 106 18.34 6.09 -11.01
CA GLU A 106 19.15 5.81 -9.82
C GLU A 106 18.36 4.99 -8.81
N ALA A 107 17.07 5.29 -8.61
CA ALA A 107 16.20 4.47 -7.76
C ALA A 107 16.07 3.04 -8.28
N TYR A 108 15.93 2.86 -9.60
CA TYR A 108 15.85 1.54 -10.21
C TYR A 108 17.19 0.78 -10.14
N ALA A 109 18.31 1.48 -10.30
CA ALA A 109 19.64 0.90 -10.09
C ALA A 109 19.83 0.44 -8.64
N LEU A 110 19.43 1.24 -7.65
CA LEU A 110 19.44 0.87 -6.22
C LEU A 110 18.48 -0.29 -5.92
N ALA A 111 17.36 -0.38 -6.65
CA ALA A 111 16.47 -1.53 -6.60
C ALA A 111 17.12 -2.81 -7.16
N GLY A 112 18.30 -2.72 -7.78
CA GLY A 112 18.99 -3.84 -8.44
C GLY A 112 18.43 -4.13 -9.83
N ASN A 113 17.84 -3.13 -10.49
CA ASN A 113 17.09 -3.27 -11.74
C ASN A 113 15.92 -4.27 -11.63
N ASP A 114 15.28 -4.32 -10.45
CA ASP A 114 14.15 -5.20 -10.15
C ASP A 114 12.84 -4.41 -10.02
N LYS A 115 11.86 -4.76 -10.85
CA LYS A 115 10.52 -4.17 -10.84
C LYS A 115 9.74 -4.48 -9.57
N ASP A 116 9.94 -5.65 -8.94
CA ASP A 116 9.23 -5.97 -7.70
C ASP A 116 9.73 -5.07 -6.56
N VAL A 117 11.06 -4.92 -6.42
CA VAL A 117 11.66 -4.02 -5.42
C VAL A 117 11.19 -2.57 -5.64
N LEU A 118 11.17 -2.08 -6.88
CA LEU A 118 10.65 -0.75 -7.17
C LEU A 118 9.14 -0.61 -6.84
N ALA A 119 8.33 -1.63 -7.13
CA ALA A 119 6.92 -1.64 -6.77
C ALA A 119 6.69 -1.71 -5.25
N ARG A 120 7.58 -2.38 -4.51
CA ARG A 120 7.57 -2.45 -3.03
C ARG A 120 7.94 -1.11 -2.41
N ALA A 121 8.89 -0.38 -3.00
CA ALA A 121 9.19 1.00 -2.61
C ALA A 121 7.98 1.94 -2.82
N LEU A 122 7.28 1.84 -3.96
CA LEU A 122 6.02 2.57 -4.14
C LEU A 122 4.94 2.15 -3.13
N ARG A 123 4.89 0.88 -2.74
CA ARG A 123 3.98 0.39 -1.70
C ARG A 123 4.30 0.98 -0.33
N LEU A 124 5.57 1.22 -0.03
CA LEU A 124 5.98 1.93 1.19
C LEU A 124 5.42 3.35 1.17
N ILE A 125 5.67 4.12 0.10
CA ILE A 125 5.13 5.49 -0.06
C ILE A 125 3.60 5.50 0.06
N PHE A 126 2.94 4.56 -0.62
CA PHE A 126 1.50 4.37 -0.52
C PHE A 126 1.04 4.13 0.92
N THR A 127 1.75 3.31 1.69
CA THR A 127 1.37 2.99 3.07
C THR A 127 1.52 4.21 3.98
N GLU A 128 2.60 4.98 3.82
CA GLU A 128 2.77 6.27 4.53
C GLU A 128 1.59 7.22 4.24
N VAL A 129 1.18 7.32 2.97
CA VAL A 129 0.05 8.18 2.55
C VAL A 129 -1.27 7.69 3.13
N ILE A 130 -1.57 6.40 3.01
CA ILE A 130 -2.84 5.83 3.48
C ILE A 130 -2.96 5.94 5.01
N PHE A 131 -1.86 5.76 5.75
CA PHE A 131 -1.82 5.97 7.19
C PHE A 131 -1.65 7.44 7.59
N SER A 132 -1.68 8.38 6.65
CA SER A 132 -1.57 9.82 6.90
C SER A 132 -0.26 10.25 7.58
N PHE A 133 0.81 9.48 7.41
CA PHE A 133 2.18 9.86 7.79
C PHE A 133 2.88 10.65 6.68
N SER A 134 2.29 10.74 5.50
CA SER A 134 2.74 11.58 4.39
C SER A 134 1.57 12.09 3.57
N ASP A 135 1.76 13.23 2.91
CA ASP A 135 0.76 13.80 2.00
C ASP A 135 0.62 12.98 0.72
N GLU A 136 -0.60 12.91 0.18
CA GLU A 136 -0.90 12.20 -1.07
C GLU A 136 -0.02 12.66 -2.24
N THR A 137 0.37 13.94 -2.25
CA THR A 137 1.27 14.52 -3.25
C THR A 137 2.59 13.78 -3.38
N LYS A 138 3.12 13.20 -2.28
CA LYS A 138 4.34 12.40 -2.28
C LYS A 138 4.24 11.20 -3.23
N LEU A 139 3.13 10.46 -3.16
CA LEU A 139 2.89 9.31 -4.04
C LEU A 139 2.67 9.75 -5.49
N LEU A 140 1.89 10.81 -5.72
CA LEU A 140 1.63 11.31 -7.07
C LEU A 140 2.93 11.78 -7.75
N GLN A 141 3.79 12.48 -7.01
CA GLN A 141 5.10 12.90 -7.50
C GLN A 141 6.00 11.70 -7.80
N ALA A 142 6.09 10.71 -6.90
CA ALA A 142 6.87 9.51 -7.14
C ALA A 142 6.43 8.78 -8.43
N LEU A 143 5.13 8.64 -8.65
CA LEU A 143 4.58 8.03 -9.86
C LEU A 143 4.92 8.81 -11.14
N ARG A 144 4.87 10.15 -11.10
CA ARG A 144 5.25 11.03 -12.22
C ARG A 144 6.74 10.96 -12.53
N VAL A 145 7.59 10.94 -11.50
CA VAL A 145 9.04 10.77 -11.68
C VAL A 145 9.32 9.46 -12.40
N LEU A 146 8.74 8.35 -11.94
CA LEU A 146 8.93 7.05 -12.58
C LEU A 146 8.35 6.97 -14.00
N ASP A 147 7.20 7.58 -14.27
CA ASP A 147 6.60 7.57 -15.63
C ASP A 147 7.38 8.43 -16.64
N SER A 148 8.12 9.44 -16.16
CA SER A 148 8.96 10.29 -17.01
C SER A 148 10.24 9.61 -17.52
N SER A 149 10.68 8.53 -16.86
CA SER A 149 11.87 7.78 -17.24
C SER A 149 11.75 7.20 -18.65
N PRO A 150 12.77 7.27 -19.53
CA PRO A 150 12.74 6.58 -20.82
C PRO A 150 12.72 5.04 -20.72
N ASN A 151 12.95 4.45 -19.53
CA ASN A 151 12.99 3.00 -19.34
C ASN A 151 11.58 2.39 -19.23
N ASP A 152 11.23 1.50 -20.17
CA ASP A 152 9.91 0.85 -20.21
C ASP A 152 9.57 0.04 -18.96
N ALA A 153 10.55 -0.59 -18.29
CA ALA A 153 10.32 -1.35 -17.07
C ALA A 153 9.89 -0.43 -15.91
N ILE A 154 10.49 0.75 -15.83
CA ILE A 154 10.18 1.78 -14.83
C ILE A 154 8.80 2.37 -15.13
N LYS A 155 8.55 2.82 -16.37
CA LYS A 155 7.23 3.34 -16.79
C LYS A 155 6.12 2.33 -16.53
N HIS A 156 6.33 1.07 -16.90
CA HIS A 156 5.33 0.02 -16.69
C HIS A 156 5.01 -0.16 -15.20
N THR A 157 6.01 -0.03 -14.33
CA THR A 157 5.82 -0.10 -12.86
C THR A 157 4.97 1.08 -12.38
N ALA A 158 5.28 2.31 -12.79
CA ALA A 158 4.48 3.50 -12.47
C ALA A 158 3.02 3.37 -12.94
N LYS A 159 2.79 2.96 -14.19
CA LYS A 159 1.44 2.78 -14.75
C LYS A 159 0.66 1.67 -14.05
N SER A 160 1.33 0.54 -13.77
CA SER A 160 0.72 -0.58 -13.06
C SER A 160 0.32 -0.21 -11.64
N PHE A 161 1.18 0.54 -10.95
CA PHE A 161 0.91 1.00 -9.59
C PHE A 161 -0.18 2.08 -9.57
N SER A 162 -0.19 3.00 -10.54
CA SER A 162 -1.25 4.00 -10.71
C SER A 162 -2.63 3.38 -10.90
N ARG A 163 -2.71 2.29 -11.68
CA ARG A 163 -3.93 1.48 -11.82
C ARG A 163 -4.37 0.86 -10.50
N PHE A 164 -3.43 0.31 -9.72
CA PHE A 164 -3.70 -0.23 -8.38
C PHE A 164 -4.19 0.88 -7.44
N TYR A 165 -3.48 2.00 -7.37
CA TYR A 165 -3.82 3.13 -6.50
C TYR A 165 -5.21 3.66 -6.79
N THR A 166 -5.54 3.86 -8.07
CA THR A 166 -6.89 4.27 -8.50
C THR A 166 -7.95 3.28 -8.06
N ALA A 167 -7.70 1.97 -8.23
CA ALA A 167 -8.65 0.95 -7.81
C ALA A 167 -8.84 0.95 -6.29
N PHE A 168 -7.76 1.15 -5.55
CA PHE A 168 -7.77 1.23 -4.09
C PHE A 168 -8.55 2.46 -3.59
N LYS A 169 -8.31 3.64 -4.14
CA LYS A 169 -9.03 4.87 -3.78
C LYS A 169 -10.52 4.80 -4.11
N LEU A 170 -10.89 4.15 -5.22
CA LEU A 170 -12.30 3.89 -5.54
C LEU A 170 -12.95 2.93 -4.54
N ALA A 171 -12.24 1.86 -4.14
CA ALA A 171 -12.71 0.92 -3.13
C ALA A 171 -12.83 1.56 -1.74
N GLU A 172 -11.87 2.39 -1.35
CA GLU A 172 -11.90 3.20 -0.13
C GLU A 172 -13.11 4.14 -0.13
N SER A 173 -13.32 4.89 -1.24
CA SER A 173 -14.45 5.83 -1.36
C SER A 173 -15.82 5.14 -1.35
N LEU A 174 -15.90 3.89 -1.84
CA LEU A 174 -17.06 3.02 -1.70
C LEU A 174 -17.33 2.66 -0.23
N ALA A 175 -16.28 2.29 0.50
CA ALA A 175 -16.36 1.91 1.91
C ALA A 175 -16.75 3.10 2.82
N GLU A 176 -16.28 4.30 2.49
CA GLU A 176 -16.67 5.55 3.18
C GLU A 176 -18.07 6.04 2.80
N GLY A 177 -18.75 5.37 1.85
CA GLY A 177 -20.07 5.78 1.39
C GLY A 177 -20.09 7.09 0.57
N LEU A 178 -18.94 7.51 0.06
CA LEU A 178 -18.80 8.66 -0.85
C LEU A 178 -19.28 8.30 -2.26
N ILE A 179 -19.05 7.06 -2.68
CA ILE A 179 -19.59 6.51 -3.94
C ILE A 179 -20.86 5.71 -3.64
N ARG A 180 -22.01 6.19 -4.12
CA ARG A 180 -23.34 5.58 -3.84
C ARG A 180 -24.05 5.00 -5.06
N ASP A 181 -23.54 5.33 -6.25
CA ASP A 181 -24.09 4.96 -7.55
C ASP A 181 -22.99 4.97 -8.64
N LYS A 182 -23.36 4.47 -9.81
CA LYS A 182 -22.48 4.33 -10.97
C LYS A 182 -21.96 5.65 -11.52
N MET A 183 -22.77 6.72 -11.46
CA MET A 183 -22.37 8.03 -12.00
C MET A 183 -21.24 8.61 -11.15
N ASN A 184 -21.39 8.57 -9.84
CA ASN A 184 -20.35 8.96 -8.87
C ASN A 184 -19.07 8.15 -9.06
N TYR A 185 -19.20 6.83 -9.25
CA TYR A 185 -18.05 5.95 -9.53
C TYR A 185 -17.29 6.36 -10.79
N ILE A 186 -17.99 6.61 -11.90
CA ILE A 186 -17.37 7.00 -13.17
C ILE A 186 -16.69 8.37 -13.03
N ALA A 187 -17.34 9.33 -12.37
CA ALA A 187 -16.79 10.66 -12.13
C ALA A 187 -15.51 10.61 -11.28
N MET A 188 -15.55 9.94 -10.12
CA MET A 188 -14.39 9.82 -9.23
C MET A 188 -13.24 9.05 -9.88
N LYS A 189 -13.54 8.02 -10.67
CA LYS A 189 -12.52 7.27 -11.43
C LYS A 189 -11.76 8.17 -12.39
N LYS A 190 -12.45 9.08 -13.08
CA LYS A 190 -11.81 10.09 -13.94
C LYS A 190 -11.05 11.13 -13.11
N ALA A 191 -11.61 11.59 -12.01
CA ALA A 191 -10.96 12.57 -11.13
C ALA A 191 -9.62 12.07 -10.59
N PHE A 192 -9.56 10.82 -10.10
CA PHE A 192 -8.30 10.21 -9.65
C PHE A 192 -7.27 10.04 -10.77
N ALA A 193 -7.71 9.76 -11.99
CA ALA A 193 -6.81 9.67 -13.13
C ALA A 193 -6.20 11.03 -13.50
N ILE A 194 -7.03 12.07 -13.49
CA ILE A 194 -6.58 13.44 -13.72
C ILE A 194 -5.62 13.89 -12.62
N SER A 195 -5.90 13.59 -11.35
CA SER A 195 -5.04 13.98 -10.25
C SER A 195 -3.67 13.31 -10.29
N LEU A 196 -3.60 12.04 -10.73
CA LEU A 196 -2.32 11.34 -10.94
C LEU A 196 -1.44 12.03 -11.99
N GLY A 197 -2.04 12.59 -13.05
CA GLY A 197 -1.30 13.37 -14.05
C GLY A 197 -0.35 12.54 -14.92
N ILE A 198 -0.61 11.23 -15.05
CA ILE A 198 0.09 10.34 -15.98
C ILE A 198 -0.90 9.48 -16.76
N GLU A 199 -0.51 8.96 -17.92
CA GLU A 199 -1.36 8.11 -18.74
C GLU A 199 -1.19 6.62 -18.41
N TYR A 200 -2.26 5.96 -17.98
CA TYR A 200 -2.27 4.55 -17.63
C TYR A 200 -3.63 3.89 -17.88
N PRO A 201 -3.69 2.57 -18.07
CA PRO A 201 -4.96 1.87 -18.23
C PRO A 201 -5.75 1.92 -16.92
N LEU A 202 -6.91 2.58 -16.95
CA LEU A 202 -7.80 2.67 -15.79
C LEU A 202 -8.27 1.30 -15.32
N PRO A 203 -8.46 1.09 -14.01
CA PRO A 203 -8.84 -0.22 -13.47
C PRO A 203 -10.21 -0.67 -13.97
N LYS A 204 -10.37 -1.97 -14.24
CA LYS A 204 -11.68 -2.58 -14.52
C LYS A 204 -12.54 -2.59 -13.25
N SER A 205 -13.86 -2.52 -13.39
CA SER A 205 -14.78 -2.57 -12.24
C SER A 205 -14.63 -3.85 -11.41
N SER A 206 -14.31 -4.98 -12.04
CA SER A 206 -14.01 -6.23 -11.31
C SER A 206 -12.79 -6.12 -10.39
N TYR A 207 -11.79 -5.31 -10.77
CA TYR A 207 -10.62 -5.10 -9.93
C TYR A 207 -10.95 -4.22 -8.72
N VAL A 208 -11.76 -3.17 -8.92
CA VAL A 208 -12.26 -2.33 -7.82
C VAL A 208 -13.13 -3.16 -6.88
N ALA A 209 -14.01 -4.01 -7.41
CA ALA A 209 -14.86 -4.90 -6.64
C ALA A 209 -14.05 -5.88 -5.78
N LEU A 210 -12.96 -6.44 -6.33
CA LEU A 210 -12.04 -7.29 -5.58
C LEU A 210 -11.48 -6.57 -4.36
N ILE A 211 -10.92 -5.36 -4.53
CA ILE A 211 -10.35 -4.60 -3.40
C ILE A 211 -11.45 -4.19 -2.41
N SER A 212 -12.62 -3.77 -2.91
CA SER A 212 -13.75 -3.34 -2.08
C SER A 212 -14.22 -4.47 -1.14
N LYS A 213 -14.37 -5.69 -1.67
CA LYS A 213 -14.72 -6.86 -0.86
C LYS A 213 -13.56 -7.25 0.05
N GLU A 214 -12.36 -7.38 -0.51
CA GLU A 214 -11.29 -8.10 0.15
C GLU A 214 -10.42 -7.26 1.09
N VAL A 215 -10.47 -5.93 1.00
CA VAL A 215 -9.72 -5.04 1.92
C VAL A 215 -10.68 -4.30 2.85
N PHE A 216 -11.82 -3.87 2.33
CA PHE A 216 -12.74 -2.97 3.04
C PHE A 216 -14.07 -3.62 3.45
N ASN A 217 -14.24 -4.92 3.19
CA ASN A 217 -15.47 -5.67 3.53
C ASN A 217 -16.77 -4.99 3.02
N VAL A 218 -16.71 -4.30 1.87
CA VAL A 218 -17.88 -3.63 1.28
C VAL A 218 -18.91 -4.69 0.86
N SER A 219 -20.19 -4.45 1.21
CA SER A 219 -21.25 -5.43 0.94
C SER A 219 -21.37 -5.77 -0.56
N PRO A 220 -21.57 -7.06 -0.92
CA PRO A 220 -21.77 -7.46 -2.33
C PRO A 220 -22.96 -6.76 -3.00
N LYS A 221 -24.00 -6.41 -2.23
CA LYS A 221 -25.16 -5.66 -2.71
C LYS A 221 -24.76 -4.26 -3.20
N LEU A 222 -23.96 -3.53 -2.43
CA LEU A 222 -23.48 -2.20 -2.82
C LEU A 222 -22.52 -2.30 -4.01
N ILE A 223 -21.60 -3.28 -3.99
CA ILE A 223 -20.69 -3.53 -5.12
C ILE A 223 -21.47 -3.76 -6.41
N ARG A 224 -22.47 -4.66 -6.40
CA ARG A 224 -23.30 -4.94 -7.58
C ARG A 224 -24.06 -3.71 -8.06
N LYS A 225 -24.61 -2.92 -7.13
CA LYS A 225 -25.36 -1.70 -7.45
C LYS A 225 -24.48 -0.66 -8.15
N VAL A 226 -23.26 -0.44 -7.66
CA VAL A 226 -22.39 0.65 -8.15
C VAL A 226 -21.54 0.22 -9.33
N LEU A 227 -20.94 -0.96 -9.24
CA LEU A 227 -19.93 -1.44 -10.18
C LEU A 227 -20.50 -2.36 -11.27
N GLU A 228 -21.77 -2.75 -11.15
CA GLU A 228 -22.48 -3.67 -12.07
C GLU A 228 -21.75 -5.01 -12.29
N VAL A 229 -21.02 -5.46 -11.27
CA VAL A 229 -20.34 -6.76 -11.26
C VAL A 229 -20.85 -7.62 -10.11
N SER A 230 -21.00 -8.91 -10.37
CA SER A 230 -21.28 -9.90 -9.33
C SER A 230 -19.98 -10.30 -8.66
N VAL A 231 -19.97 -10.32 -7.33
CA VAL A 231 -18.90 -10.93 -6.53
C VAL A 231 -19.53 -12.12 -5.82
N GLN A 232 -18.89 -13.28 -5.90
CA GLN A 232 -19.35 -14.44 -5.13
C GLN A 232 -19.38 -14.07 -3.64
N PRO A 233 -20.34 -14.61 -2.85
CA PRO A 233 -20.42 -14.39 -1.40
C PRO A 233 -19.08 -14.64 -0.70
#